data_AF-A0A5N5DSM4-F1
#
_entry.id   AF-A0A5N5DSM4-F1
#
_cell.length_a   1.000
_cell.length_b   1.000
_cell.length_c   1.000
_cell.angle_alpha   90.00
_cell.angle_beta   90.00
_cell.angle_gamma   90.00
#
_symmetry.space_group_name_H-M   'P 1'
#
loop_
_entity.id
_entity.type
_entity.pdbx_description
1 polymer ?
#
loop_
_entity_poly.entity_id
_entity_poly.type
_entity_poly.pdbx_seq_one_letter_code
_entity_poly.pdbx_strand_id
1 'polypeptide(L)'
;MSILFYRRPDYVSKSNGPLDRKECQRYVERTANGKRGIPDELSFENIIANKALPPCQLRDFMDYLVYVTHDAENLQFYLWLQDYTERFNALKADRKTLSPEWNEEEPPVEEKVTQRASMSTVMGNRKRRPPPLMPKIDFDKPAEAAALGLNEMVVTPVTPRSDCMPSPGLSRQDTLSPTQATFGDRHSVPTVSLTGQASQYGEPVLSEESVREIADEANASAGLKWQGFSVQPLRQEVDRVIAHYIAPGAPRELNLSARDRSAVLHALQHTTHPSAFKIVAEMVEATLRGQAHPNFVRWSICNGNKPRVFFVRTMGVSHIAGGLIIGLLLLLSSVPRWWRLFMFPVLFMGTTTMIAAYKGLCVILHKEHKRCLKPWEEEDSVSMNSEVSNTSSNATATNEKPPSTLAPAQDPSRLKRISTNSLAPSQDAARLKRISTNSLAPSQDPSLMKKTSTSTFDYDEEATLNGNDRSPNMMRRAWSMDTFGSSNSFDSEAWVSNYEKKPLKEKIWDKETWVQEASVRIIQDKIVKGAQIWSMIITTTTTAVFLALPGACLY
;
A
#
# COMPACT_ATOMS: atom_id res chain seq x y z
N MET A 1 20.11 18.72 -11.40
CA MET A 1 20.41 17.98 -10.16
C MET A 1 21.91 17.75 -10.10
N SER A 2 22.58 17.95 -8.94
CA SER A 2 24.00 17.60 -8.83
C SER A 2 24.16 16.09 -9.07
N ILE A 3 24.79 15.73 -10.18
CA ILE A 3 24.85 14.37 -10.73
C ILE A 3 25.55 13.37 -9.78
N LEU A 4 26.33 13.85 -8.81
CA LEU A 4 27.16 13.00 -7.94
C LEU A 4 26.51 12.57 -6.62
N PHE A 5 25.50 13.26 -6.11
CA PHE A 5 24.96 12.95 -4.78
C PHE A 5 23.43 12.87 -4.79
N TYR A 6 22.92 11.65 -4.64
CA TYR A 6 21.50 11.43 -4.38
C TYR A 6 21.15 11.93 -2.96
N ARG A 7 20.22 12.88 -2.89
CA ARG A 7 19.61 13.34 -1.63
C ARG A 7 18.31 12.56 -1.41
N ARG A 8 18.36 11.61 -0.47
CA ARG A 8 17.21 10.82 -0.05
C ARG A 8 16.15 11.74 0.59
N PRO A 9 14.84 11.53 0.32
CA PRO A 9 13.79 12.24 1.02
C PRO A 9 13.94 12.13 2.55
N ASP A 10 13.65 13.24 3.22
CA ASP A 10 13.61 13.30 4.68
C ASP A 10 12.39 12.51 5.16
N TYR A 11 12.54 11.79 6.28
CA TYR A 11 11.45 11.01 6.84
C TYR A 11 10.37 11.93 7.42
N VAL A 12 9.11 11.60 7.15
CA VAL A 12 7.95 12.35 7.64
C VAL A 12 7.20 11.50 8.67
N SER A 13 7.24 11.90 9.94
CA SER A 13 6.48 11.26 11.01
C SER A 13 4.99 11.49 10.86
N LYS A 14 4.17 10.54 11.33
CA LYS A 14 2.72 10.70 11.47
C LYS A 14 2.40 11.74 12.55
N SER A 15 1.25 12.40 12.42
CA SER A 15 0.71 13.21 13.49
C SER A 15 0.33 12.38 14.68
N ASN A 16 0.49 12.97 15.86
CA ASN A 16 -0.08 12.44 17.09
C ASN A 16 -1.50 13.00 17.24
N GLY A 17 -2.48 12.35 16.60
CA GLY A 17 -3.89 12.70 16.70
C GLY A 17 -4.59 12.86 15.34
N PRO A 18 -5.84 13.36 15.35
CA PRO A 18 -6.60 13.62 14.14
C PRO A 18 -5.86 14.54 13.18
N LEU A 19 -5.92 14.23 11.89
CA LEU A 19 -5.29 15.04 10.86
C LEU A 19 -6.00 16.40 10.77
N ASP A 20 -5.27 17.49 11.04
CA ASP A 20 -5.79 18.86 10.93
C ASP A 20 -5.47 19.45 9.55
N ARG A 21 -6.28 20.42 9.11
CA ARG A 21 -6.14 21.11 7.82
C ARG A 21 -4.76 21.77 7.65
N LYS A 22 -4.16 22.27 8.74
CA LYS A 22 -2.80 22.83 8.73
C LYS A 22 -1.75 21.78 8.37
N GLU A 23 -1.93 20.55 8.84
CA GLU A 23 -1.01 19.46 8.56
C GLU A 23 -1.16 18.96 7.12
N CYS A 24 -2.39 18.85 6.62
CA CYS A 24 -2.65 18.61 5.19
C CYS A 24 -1.98 19.65 4.32
N GLN A 25 -2.10 20.94 4.66
CA GLN A 25 -1.45 22.02 3.92
C GLN A 25 0.08 21.87 3.94
N ARG A 26 0.66 21.50 5.09
CA ARG A 26 2.09 21.22 5.20
C ARG A 26 2.54 20.05 4.31
N TYR A 27 1.71 19.01 4.17
CA TYR A 27 1.96 17.90 3.25
C TYR A 27 1.92 18.35 1.79
N VAL A 28 0.91 19.13 1.40
CA VAL A 28 0.81 19.70 0.06
C VAL A 28 2.01 20.59 -0.28
N GLU A 29 2.39 21.50 0.61
CA GLU A 29 3.56 22.36 0.45
C GLU A 29 4.86 21.55 0.34
N ARG A 30 5.00 20.47 1.12
CA ARG A 30 6.16 19.57 1.01
C ARG A 30 6.19 18.87 -0.34
N THR A 31 5.07 18.37 -0.83
CA THR A 31 4.99 17.73 -2.15
C THR A 31 5.36 18.71 -3.27
N ALA A 32 4.89 19.96 -3.18
CA ALA A 32 5.25 21.02 -4.13
C ALA A 32 6.76 21.33 -4.12
N ASN A 33 7.36 21.45 -2.93
CA ASN A 33 8.78 21.76 -2.75
C ASN A 33 9.72 20.56 -2.99
N GLY A 34 9.22 19.33 -2.83
CA GLY A 34 9.98 18.09 -2.74
C GLY A 34 10.27 17.38 -4.06
N LYS A 35 9.82 17.91 -5.21
CA LYS A 35 9.94 17.29 -6.55
C LYS A 35 11.37 16.93 -7.00
N ARG A 36 12.41 17.34 -6.27
CA ARG A 36 13.82 17.10 -6.66
C ARG A 36 14.43 15.82 -6.08
N GLY A 37 13.78 15.15 -5.12
CA GLY A 37 14.35 14.01 -4.38
C GLY A 37 13.94 12.62 -4.85
N ILE A 38 12.87 12.53 -5.66
CA ILE A 38 12.29 11.27 -6.14
C ILE A 38 12.31 11.32 -7.68
N PRO A 39 12.88 10.32 -8.37
CA PRO A 39 12.82 10.21 -9.84
C PRO A 39 11.38 10.06 -10.34
N ASP A 40 11.11 10.52 -11.56
CA ASP A 40 9.77 10.45 -12.16
C ASP A 40 9.27 9.00 -12.31
N GLU A 41 10.16 8.02 -12.51
CA GLU A 41 9.79 6.60 -12.57
C GLU A 41 9.21 6.09 -11.24
N LEU A 42 9.61 6.70 -10.12
CA LEU A 42 9.11 6.41 -8.78
C LEU A 42 8.07 7.45 -8.32
N SER A 43 7.49 8.21 -9.24
CA SER A 43 6.39 9.13 -8.94
C SER A 43 5.18 8.39 -8.37
N PHE A 44 4.37 9.10 -7.59
CA PHE A 44 3.16 8.53 -7.00
C PHE A 44 2.24 7.98 -8.10
N GLU A 45 2.10 8.70 -9.19
CA GLU A 45 1.30 8.34 -10.37
C GLU A 45 1.76 7.02 -10.99
N ASN A 46 3.06 6.81 -11.14
CA ASN A 46 3.59 5.57 -11.72
C ASN A 46 3.43 4.38 -10.78
N ILE A 47 3.49 4.59 -9.46
CA ILE A 47 3.25 3.53 -8.47
C ILE A 47 1.75 3.16 -8.46
N ILE A 48 0.86 4.14 -8.40
CA ILE A 48 -0.60 3.92 -8.42
C ILE A 48 -1.07 3.28 -9.72
N ALA A 49 -0.54 3.72 -10.87
CA ALA A 49 -0.83 3.12 -12.17
C ALA A 49 -0.11 1.77 -12.40
N ASN A 50 0.55 1.23 -11.38
CA ASN A 50 1.30 -0.04 -11.41
C ASN A 50 2.35 -0.12 -12.55
N LYS A 51 2.96 1.01 -12.90
CA LYS A 51 4.03 1.12 -13.91
C LYS A 51 5.42 0.89 -13.32
N ALA A 52 5.60 1.15 -12.02
CA ALA A 52 6.83 0.84 -11.30
C ALA A 52 6.95 -0.68 -11.08
N LEU A 53 8.18 -1.18 -11.05
CA LEU A 53 8.50 -2.60 -10.84
C LEU A 53 8.91 -2.87 -9.39
N PRO A 54 9.00 -4.15 -8.95
CA PRO A 54 9.38 -4.47 -7.58
C PRO A 54 10.76 -3.91 -7.21
N PRO A 55 10.93 -3.30 -6.02
CA PRO A 55 10.02 -3.26 -4.87
C PRO A 55 9.13 -1.99 -4.77
N CYS A 56 8.67 -1.44 -5.90
CA CYS A 56 7.94 -0.19 -5.96
C CYS A 56 6.57 -0.32 -6.67
N GLN A 57 6.02 -1.52 -6.85
CA GLN A 57 4.68 -1.71 -7.42
C GLN A 57 3.59 -1.16 -6.52
N LEU A 58 2.35 -1.07 -7.05
CA LEU A 58 1.17 -0.73 -6.24
C LEU A 58 1.00 -1.70 -5.06
N ARG A 59 1.20 -3.01 -5.32
CA ARG A 59 1.15 -4.04 -4.28
C ARG A 59 2.22 -3.83 -3.21
N ASP A 60 3.45 -3.51 -3.61
CA ASP A 60 4.54 -3.23 -2.66
C ASP A 60 4.22 -2.01 -1.79
N PHE A 61 3.57 -0.99 -2.37
CA PHE A 61 3.14 0.19 -1.62
C PHE A 61 2.03 -0.14 -0.63
N MET A 62 1.02 -0.93 -1.02
CA MET A 62 -0.01 -1.40 -0.11
C MET A 62 0.57 -2.26 1.02
N ASP A 63 1.43 -3.23 0.71
CA ASP A 63 2.09 -4.08 1.70
C ASP A 63 2.94 -3.23 2.68
N TYR A 64 3.58 -2.17 2.20
CA TYR A 64 4.25 -1.20 3.07
C TYR A 64 3.27 -0.49 4.01
N LEU A 65 2.12 -0.05 3.52
CA LEU A 65 1.09 0.62 4.34
C LEU A 65 0.45 -0.32 5.36
N VAL A 66 0.30 -1.60 5.05
CA VAL A 66 -0.23 -2.60 5.98
C VAL A 66 0.81 -2.98 7.04
N TYR A 67 1.99 -3.43 6.60
CA TYR A 67 2.95 -4.11 7.47
C TYR A 67 4.00 -3.20 8.10
N VAL A 68 4.19 -1.97 7.59
CA VAL A 68 5.26 -1.06 8.05
C VAL A 68 4.72 0.20 8.69
N THR A 69 3.78 0.89 8.04
CA THR A 69 3.26 2.16 8.57
C THR A 69 1.92 2.02 9.27
N HIS A 70 1.10 1.03 8.94
CA HIS A 70 -0.25 0.82 9.51
C HIS A 70 -1.18 2.00 9.19
N ASP A 71 -1.36 2.29 7.91
CA ASP A 71 -2.24 3.34 7.36
C ASP A 71 -2.78 3.01 5.95
N ALA A 72 -2.99 1.72 5.69
CA ALA A 72 -3.45 1.21 4.40
C ALA A 72 -4.86 1.72 4.01
N GLU A 73 -5.68 2.10 4.98
CA GLU A 73 -7.01 2.66 4.78
C GLU A 73 -7.00 3.89 3.86
N ASN A 74 -5.93 4.69 3.89
CA ASN A 74 -5.80 5.86 3.03
C ASN A 74 -5.69 5.45 1.55
N LEU A 75 -4.86 4.45 1.23
CA LEU A 75 -4.70 4.00 -0.14
C LEU A 75 -5.94 3.25 -0.63
N GLN A 76 -6.55 2.42 0.22
CA GLN A 76 -7.78 1.71 -0.10
C GLN A 76 -8.93 2.69 -0.41
N PHE A 77 -9.13 3.69 0.45
CA PHE A 77 -10.11 4.75 0.23
C PHE A 77 -9.81 5.56 -1.03
N TYR A 78 -8.55 5.91 -1.27
CA TYR A 78 -8.13 6.66 -2.46
C TYR A 78 -8.46 5.91 -3.76
N LEU A 79 -8.10 4.63 -3.84
CA LEU A 79 -8.38 3.78 -5.01
C LEU A 79 -9.88 3.58 -5.20
N TRP A 80 -10.62 3.35 -4.10
CA TRP A 80 -12.07 3.25 -4.13
C TRP A 80 -12.71 4.54 -4.64
N LEU A 81 -12.30 5.72 -4.15
CA LEU A 81 -12.90 6.98 -4.54
C LEU A 81 -12.65 7.30 -6.02
N GLN A 82 -11.49 6.91 -6.57
CA GLN A 82 -11.22 7.01 -8.01
C GLN A 82 -12.22 6.18 -8.82
N ASP A 83 -12.34 4.89 -8.51
CA ASP A 83 -13.27 3.97 -9.17
C ASP A 83 -14.74 4.40 -8.98
N TYR A 84 -15.12 4.83 -7.78
CA TYR A 84 -16.43 5.39 -7.46
C TYR A 84 -16.76 6.60 -8.33
N THR A 85 -15.80 7.52 -8.47
CA THR A 85 -15.96 8.72 -9.29
C THR A 85 -16.11 8.36 -10.77
N GLU A 86 -15.35 7.41 -11.28
CA GLU A 86 -15.47 6.91 -12.65
C GLU A 86 -16.84 6.28 -12.89
N ARG A 87 -17.30 5.39 -12.00
CA ARG A 87 -18.62 4.75 -12.10
C ARG A 87 -19.76 5.74 -11.98
N PHE A 88 -19.67 6.71 -11.07
CA PHE A 88 -20.65 7.80 -10.96
C PHE A 88 -20.69 8.62 -12.25
N ASN A 89 -19.52 8.95 -12.81
CA ASN A 89 -19.41 9.67 -14.08
C ASN A 89 -19.87 8.85 -15.30
N ALA A 90 -19.90 7.52 -15.21
CA ALA A 90 -20.46 6.66 -16.25
C ALA A 90 -22.00 6.55 -16.19
N LEU A 91 -22.66 7.05 -15.12
CA LEU A 91 -24.12 7.02 -15.01
C LEU A 91 -24.79 7.89 -16.08
N LYS A 92 -26.02 7.50 -16.46
CA LYS A 92 -26.91 8.32 -17.30
C LYS A 92 -27.21 9.66 -16.61
N ALA A 93 -27.40 10.72 -17.41
CA ALA A 93 -27.68 12.07 -16.92
C ALA A 93 -28.84 12.11 -15.93
N ASP A 94 -29.94 11.40 -16.21
CA ASP A 94 -31.14 11.33 -15.35
C ASP A 94 -30.87 10.76 -13.96
N ARG A 95 -29.88 9.87 -13.82
CA ARG A 95 -29.50 9.33 -12.51
C ARG A 95 -28.54 10.25 -11.78
N LYS A 96 -27.66 10.95 -12.51
CA LYS A 96 -26.74 11.93 -11.93
C LYS A 96 -27.48 13.12 -11.33
N THR A 97 -28.54 13.59 -11.98
CA THR A 97 -29.34 14.73 -11.50
C THR A 97 -30.02 14.45 -10.15
N LEU A 98 -30.23 13.18 -9.78
CA LEU A 98 -30.73 12.79 -8.46
C LEU A 98 -29.71 13.05 -7.34
N SER A 99 -28.43 13.15 -7.66
CA SER A 99 -27.33 13.40 -6.72
C SER A 99 -26.58 14.67 -7.14
N PRO A 100 -27.12 15.85 -6.78
CA PRO A 100 -26.51 17.12 -7.11
C PRO A 100 -25.13 17.27 -6.47
N GLU A 101 -24.28 18.10 -7.08
CA GLU A 101 -22.96 18.42 -6.54
C GLU A 101 -23.08 19.08 -5.17
N TRP A 102 -22.30 18.58 -4.20
CA TRP A 102 -22.14 19.21 -2.89
C TRP A 102 -21.25 20.46 -2.99
N ASN A 103 -21.84 21.63 -2.69
CA ASN A 103 -21.13 22.89 -2.51
C ASN A 103 -21.18 23.27 -1.03
N GLU A 104 -20.05 23.69 -0.44
CA GLU A 104 -19.93 24.03 0.99
C GLU A 104 -20.66 25.35 1.38
N GLU A 105 -21.74 25.74 0.70
CA GLU A 105 -22.41 27.02 0.93
C GLU A 105 -23.42 26.97 2.10
N GLU A 106 -22.95 27.56 3.21
CA GLU A 106 -23.64 28.12 4.39
C GLU A 106 -24.57 27.23 5.24
N PRO A 107 -24.52 27.37 6.58
CA PRO A 107 -25.46 26.72 7.47
C PRO A 107 -26.91 27.07 7.10
N PRO A 108 -27.86 26.16 7.36
CA PRO A 108 -29.27 26.36 7.01
C PRO A 108 -29.75 27.70 7.55
N VAL A 109 -30.52 28.42 6.73
CA VAL A 109 -31.03 29.78 6.99
C VAL A 109 -31.70 29.92 8.38
N GLU A 110 -32.20 28.82 8.95
CA GLU A 110 -32.77 28.77 10.30
C GLU A 110 -31.77 29.15 11.41
N GLU A 111 -30.49 28.82 11.27
CA GLU A 111 -29.47 29.09 12.31
C GLU A 111 -29.06 30.58 12.35
N LYS A 112 -29.13 31.26 11.20
CA LYS A 112 -28.90 32.72 11.09
C LYS A 112 -30.00 33.53 11.77
N VAL A 113 -31.23 33.01 11.83
CA VAL A 113 -32.36 33.67 12.51
C VAL A 113 -32.21 33.54 14.02
N THR A 114 -31.81 32.37 14.53
CA THR A 114 -31.56 32.16 15.96
C THR A 114 -30.34 32.91 16.48
N GLN A 115 -29.25 33.02 15.72
CA GLN A 115 -28.07 33.80 16.14
C GLN A 115 -28.36 35.31 16.16
N ARG A 116 -29.08 35.86 15.18
CA ARG A 116 -29.51 37.27 15.19
C ARG A 116 -30.50 37.57 16.33
N ALA A 117 -31.38 36.64 16.68
CA ALA A 117 -32.27 36.77 17.83
C ALA A 117 -31.49 36.78 19.16
N SER A 118 -30.46 35.92 19.29
CA SER A 118 -29.62 35.85 20.51
C SER A 118 -28.70 37.07 20.70
N MET A 119 -28.21 37.69 19.62
CA MET A 119 -27.38 38.90 19.71
C MET A 119 -28.16 40.18 20.03
N SER A 120 -29.46 40.21 19.74
CA SER A 120 -30.36 41.33 20.05
C SER A 120 -30.64 41.47 21.56
N THR A 121 -30.61 40.36 22.33
CA THR A 121 -30.96 40.37 23.77
C THR A 121 -29.80 40.74 24.70
N VAL A 122 -28.54 40.83 24.22
CA VAL A 122 -27.36 40.98 25.09
C VAL A 122 -26.92 42.44 25.33
N MET A 123 -27.54 43.44 24.72
CA MET A 123 -27.20 44.87 24.90
C MET A 123 -28.16 45.65 25.82
N GLY A 124 -28.57 45.07 26.96
CA GLY A 124 -29.38 45.79 27.96
C GLY A 124 -29.13 45.34 29.39
N ASN A 125 -28.61 46.27 30.21
CA ASN A 125 -28.55 46.25 31.68
C ASN A 125 -27.53 45.33 32.39
N ARG A 126 -26.32 45.86 32.59
CA ARG A 126 -25.48 45.53 33.76
C ARG A 126 -25.89 46.39 34.96
N LYS A 127 -26.49 45.78 36.00
CA LYS A 127 -26.40 46.28 37.39
C LYS A 127 -26.07 45.11 38.35
N ARG A 128 -25.21 45.44 39.33
CA ARG A 128 -24.42 44.57 40.22
C ARG A 128 -25.28 43.72 41.18
N ARG A 129 -24.80 42.53 41.58
CA ARG A 129 -25.34 41.69 42.68
C ARG A 129 -24.28 41.40 43.77
N PRO A 130 -24.65 41.34 45.06
CA PRO A 130 -23.85 40.76 46.16
C PRO A 130 -24.30 39.30 46.50
N PRO A 131 -23.65 38.59 47.47
CA PRO A 131 -23.29 37.14 47.41
C PRO A 131 -24.34 36.16 47.99
N PRO A 132 -24.10 34.82 48.00
CA PRO A 132 -25.16 33.82 47.93
C PRO A 132 -25.66 33.33 49.30
N LEU A 133 -26.98 33.10 49.39
CA LEU A 133 -27.63 32.36 50.47
C LEU A 133 -28.10 31.00 49.90
N MET A 134 -27.53 29.90 50.41
CA MET A 134 -28.07 28.55 50.19
C MET A 134 -29.16 28.26 51.24
N PRO A 135 -30.30 27.68 50.84
CA PRO A 135 -31.15 26.93 51.78
C PRO A 135 -30.92 25.43 51.63
N LYS A 136 -30.80 24.78 52.79
CA LYS A 136 -30.74 23.32 53.00
C LYS A 136 -32.04 22.65 52.54
N ILE A 137 -31.92 21.45 51.96
CA ILE A 137 -33.03 20.53 51.73
C ILE A 137 -32.99 19.52 52.88
N ASP A 138 -34.02 19.55 53.73
CA ASP A 138 -34.27 18.52 54.73
C ASP A 138 -35.18 17.45 54.13
N PHE A 139 -34.79 16.18 54.31
CA PHE A 139 -35.55 14.99 53.92
C PHE A 139 -36.30 14.47 55.15
N ASP A 140 -37.64 14.43 55.11
CA ASP A 140 -38.45 13.43 55.85
C ASP A 140 -39.96 13.43 55.45
N LYS A 141 -40.35 12.38 54.68
CA LYS A 141 -41.61 11.59 54.76
C LYS A 141 -43.00 12.17 54.31
N PRO A 142 -44.01 11.30 54.02
CA PRO A 142 -44.59 11.21 52.65
C PRO A 142 -46.14 11.24 52.52
N ALA A 143 -46.59 11.22 51.24
CA ALA A 143 -47.85 10.77 50.64
C ALA A 143 -49.20 11.40 51.10
N GLU A 144 -49.92 12.09 50.20
CA GLU A 144 -51.15 11.59 49.52
C GLU A 144 -51.75 12.64 48.54
N ALA A 145 -52.32 12.14 47.45
CA ALA A 145 -53.43 12.68 46.63
C ALA A 145 -53.25 13.77 45.54
N ALA A 146 -53.96 13.48 44.44
CA ALA A 146 -54.46 14.29 43.32
C ALA A 146 -53.48 14.63 42.19
N ALA A 147 -53.43 13.89 41.07
CA ALA A 147 -54.43 13.73 39.97
C ALA A 147 -54.20 14.72 38.80
N LEU A 148 -54.51 14.23 37.59
CA LEU A 148 -54.48 14.84 36.24
C LEU A 148 -53.12 14.67 35.54
N GLY A 149 -52.95 13.95 34.42
CA GLY A 149 -53.86 13.26 33.51
C GLY A 149 -53.12 13.08 32.18
N LEU A 150 -52.74 11.85 31.83
CA LEU A 150 -52.16 11.46 30.54
C LEU A 150 -53.13 10.48 29.88
N ASN A 151 -53.62 10.82 28.68
CA ASN A 151 -54.36 9.88 27.84
C ASN A 151 -53.44 9.42 26.71
N GLU A 152 -53.14 8.12 26.79
CA GLU A 152 -52.46 7.27 25.82
C GLU A 152 -53.44 6.89 24.69
N MET A 153 -53.01 7.01 23.43
CA MET A 153 -53.81 6.62 22.26
C MET A 153 -53.42 5.20 21.85
N VAL A 154 -54.36 4.28 22.06
CA VAL A 154 -54.29 2.84 21.75
C VAL A 154 -54.52 2.58 20.26
N VAL A 155 -53.67 1.72 19.67
CA VAL A 155 -53.86 1.10 18.34
C VAL A 155 -54.43 -0.31 18.54
N THR A 156 -55.55 -0.62 17.88
CA THR A 156 -56.26 -1.91 17.94
C THR A 156 -55.73 -2.92 16.93
N PRO A 157 -55.73 -4.24 17.23
CA PRO A 157 -55.46 -5.30 16.27
C PRO A 157 -56.76 -5.98 15.77
N VAL A 158 -56.77 -6.41 14.50
CA VAL A 158 -57.86 -7.20 13.88
C VAL A 158 -57.39 -8.64 13.67
N THR A 159 -58.26 -9.60 14.00
CA THR A 159 -58.07 -11.07 13.92
C THR A 159 -58.65 -11.66 12.62
N PRO A 160 -58.23 -12.87 12.17
CA PRO A 160 -58.93 -13.63 11.14
C PRO A 160 -59.47 -15.00 11.61
N ARG A 161 -60.59 -15.47 11.03
CA ARG A 161 -61.00 -16.89 10.97
C ARG A 161 -61.71 -17.25 9.66
N SER A 162 -61.54 -18.53 9.31
CA SER A 162 -61.71 -19.29 8.06
C SER A 162 -63.15 -19.57 7.58
N ASP A 163 -63.38 -19.73 6.25
CA ASP A 163 -63.83 -20.98 5.61
C ASP A 163 -64.14 -20.89 4.07
N CYS A 164 -63.82 -21.99 3.36
CA CYS A 164 -64.29 -22.52 2.05
C CYS A 164 -63.63 -22.17 0.66
N MET A 165 -63.28 -23.25 -0.08
CA MET A 165 -62.79 -23.44 -1.47
C MET A 165 -63.95 -23.62 -2.50
N PRO A 166 -63.80 -23.78 -3.86
CA PRO A 166 -62.62 -24.07 -4.72
C PRO A 166 -62.46 -23.23 -6.05
N SER A 167 -61.37 -23.49 -6.80
CA SER A 167 -60.84 -22.96 -8.10
C SER A 167 -61.82 -22.94 -9.32
N PRO A 168 -61.50 -22.43 -10.55
CA PRO A 168 -60.19 -22.05 -11.15
C PRO A 168 -60.14 -20.77 -12.04
N GLY A 169 -58.94 -20.32 -12.44
CA GLY A 169 -58.75 -19.57 -13.70
C GLY A 169 -57.80 -18.35 -13.69
N LEU A 170 -56.77 -18.44 -14.54
CA LEU A 170 -56.01 -17.37 -15.24
C LEU A 170 -55.53 -16.14 -14.45
N SER A 171 -54.19 -15.97 -14.33
CA SER A 171 -53.47 -14.80 -14.90
C SER A 171 -51.96 -14.80 -14.63
N ARG A 172 -51.20 -15.00 -15.72
CA ARG A 172 -50.03 -14.22 -16.16
C ARG A 172 -48.93 -13.85 -15.12
N GLN A 173 -47.87 -14.65 -15.09
CA GLN A 173 -46.53 -14.23 -14.67
C GLN A 173 -45.86 -13.43 -15.78
N ASP A 174 -45.51 -12.17 -15.54
CA ASP A 174 -44.47 -11.47 -16.29
C ASP A 174 -43.25 -11.29 -15.36
N THR A 175 -42.35 -12.26 -15.42
CA THR A 175 -40.97 -12.17 -14.93
C THR A 175 -40.12 -11.43 -15.95
N LEU A 176 -39.47 -10.33 -15.57
CA LEU A 176 -38.37 -9.76 -16.34
C LEU A 176 -37.09 -9.73 -15.50
N SER A 177 -36.27 -10.73 -15.74
CA SER A 177 -34.84 -10.79 -15.44
C SER A 177 -34.06 -9.76 -16.28
N PRO A 178 -32.92 -9.21 -15.83
CA PRO A 178 -32.13 -8.30 -16.64
C PRO A 178 -31.21 -9.05 -17.60
N THR A 179 -31.26 -8.62 -18.86
CA THR A 179 -30.58 -9.13 -20.04
C THR A 179 -29.06 -8.97 -19.98
N GLN A 180 -28.35 -10.05 -20.31
CA GLN A 180 -26.92 -10.11 -20.60
C GLN A 180 -26.67 -9.50 -22.00
N ALA A 181 -25.76 -8.54 -22.12
CA ALA A 181 -25.30 -8.01 -23.41
C ALA A 181 -23.78 -8.11 -23.49
N THR A 182 -23.31 -8.99 -24.37
CA THR A 182 -21.90 -9.25 -24.67
C THR A 182 -21.47 -8.41 -25.88
N PHE A 183 -20.37 -7.66 -25.79
CA PHE A 183 -19.64 -7.21 -26.98
C PHE A 183 -18.16 -6.88 -26.70
N GLY A 184 -17.26 -7.64 -27.34
CA GLY A 184 -16.09 -7.11 -28.05
C GLY A 184 -14.77 -6.89 -27.32
N ASP A 185 -13.85 -7.84 -27.52
CA ASP A 185 -12.39 -7.84 -27.32
C ASP A 185 -11.64 -6.48 -27.42
N ARG A 186 -10.80 -6.21 -26.41
CA ARG A 186 -9.50 -5.52 -26.56
C ARG A 186 -8.46 -6.08 -25.58
N HIS A 187 -7.30 -6.42 -26.12
CA HIS A 187 -6.20 -7.13 -25.48
C HIS A 187 -5.58 -6.47 -24.23
N SER A 188 -5.34 -7.33 -23.23
CA SER A 188 -4.27 -7.31 -22.21
C SER A 188 -4.14 -6.06 -21.32
N VAL A 189 -5.09 -5.93 -20.39
CA VAL A 189 -4.92 -5.26 -19.10
C VAL A 189 -5.50 -6.23 -18.05
N PRO A 190 -4.86 -6.51 -16.91
CA PRO A 190 -5.55 -7.16 -15.81
C PRO A 190 -6.49 -6.13 -15.19
N THR A 191 -7.70 -6.02 -15.75
CA THR A 191 -8.81 -5.28 -15.15
C THR A 191 -9.27 -6.07 -13.93
N VAL A 192 -9.01 -5.55 -12.74
CA VAL A 192 -9.62 -6.06 -11.51
C VAL A 192 -11.11 -5.78 -11.62
N SER A 193 -11.92 -6.83 -11.79
CA SER A 193 -13.37 -6.74 -11.75
C SER A 193 -13.78 -6.51 -10.30
N LEU A 194 -14.17 -5.27 -9.95
CA LEU A 194 -14.72 -4.86 -8.65
C LEU A 194 -16.24 -4.67 -8.75
N THR A 195 -16.92 -5.58 -9.46
CA THR A 195 -18.36 -5.69 -9.32
C THR A 195 -18.66 -6.27 -7.93
N GLY A 196 -19.65 -5.72 -7.23
CA GLY A 196 -20.20 -6.27 -5.99
C GLY A 196 -20.92 -7.62 -6.17
N GLN A 197 -20.51 -8.44 -7.14
CA GLN A 197 -20.75 -9.87 -7.09
C GLN A 197 -19.68 -10.46 -6.19
N ALA A 198 -20.11 -11.19 -5.16
CA ALA A 198 -19.25 -11.94 -4.26
C ALA A 198 -18.01 -12.44 -5.01
N SER A 199 -16.84 -11.94 -4.63
CA SER A 199 -15.61 -12.59 -5.01
C SER A 199 -15.78 -14.06 -4.65
N GLN A 200 -15.38 -14.97 -5.53
CA GLN A 200 -15.55 -16.41 -5.31
C GLN A 200 -14.81 -16.93 -4.05
N TYR A 201 -14.17 -16.04 -3.26
CA TYR A 201 -13.32 -16.34 -2.11
C TYR A 201 -13.34 -15.25 -1.01
N GLY A 202 -14.50 -14.66 -0.68
CA GLY A 202 -14.60 -13.80 0.52
C GLY A 202 -16.04 -13.41 0.86
N GLU A 203 -16.52 -13.85 2.03
CA GLU A 203 -17.77 -13.36 2.63
C GLU A 203 -17.61 -11.88 3.02
N PRO A 204 -18.63 -11.03 2.80
CA PRO A 204 -18.59 -9.65 3.28
C PRO A 204 -18.46 -9.62 4.81
N VAL A 205 -17.51 -8.86 5.33
CA VAL A 205 -17.20 -8.80 6.77
C VAL A 205 -18.37 -8.23 7.59
N LEU A 206 -19.14 -7.34 6.97
CA LEU A 206 -20.34 -6.76 7.55
C LEU A 206 -21.56 -7.17 6.72
N SER A 207 -22.61 -7.65 7.40
CA SER A 207 -23.92 -7.87 6.77
C SER A 207 -24.52 -6.55 6.30
N GLU A 208 -25.40 -6.56 5.30
CA GLU A 208 -26.06 -5.33 4.82
C GLU A 208 -26.84 -4.62 5.94
N GLU A 209 -27.42 -5.38 6.87
CA GLU A 209 -28.14 -4.84 8.02
C GLU A 209 -27.17 -4.12 8.97
N SER A 210 -26.05 -4.76 9.29
CA SER A 210 -25.00 -4.16 10.13
C SER A 210 -24.40 -2.91 9.50
N VAL A 211 -24.18 -2.90 8.18
CA VAL A 211 -23.69 -1.71 7.45
C VAL A 211 -24.65 -0.54 7.63
N ARG A 212 -25.96 -0.78 7.46
CA ARG A 212 -26.97 0.27 7.62
C ARG A 212 -27.04 0.77 9.06
N GLU A 213 -27.03 -0.14 10.03
CA GLU A 213 -27.06 0.21 11.46
C GLU A 213 -25.85 1.08 11.84
N ILE A 214 -24.63 0.69 11.45
CA ILE A 214 -23.41 1.46 11.72
C ILE A 214 -23.45 2.83 11.02
N ALA A 215 -23.94 2.88 9.77
CA ALA A 215 -24.07 4.14 9.05
C ALA A 215 -25.09 5.08 9.72
N ASP A 216 -26.23 4.54 10.18
CA ASP A 216 -27.26 5.27 10.90
C ASP A 216 -26.76 5.77 12.27
N GLU A 217 -26.01 4.94 13.01
CA GLU A 217 -25.36 5.33 14.27
C GLU A 217 -24.32 6.44 14.04
N ALA A 218 -23.49 6.33 12.99
CA ALA A 218 -22.52 7.36 12.64
C ALA A 218 -23.22 8.70 12.33
N ASN A 219 -24.31 8.67 11.55
CA ASN A 219 -25.11 9.86 11.27
C ASN A 219 -25.72 10.45 12.55
N ALA A 220 -26.29 9.62 13.43
CA ALA A 220 -26.84 10.07 14.71
C ALA A 220 -25.77 10.70 15.61
N SER A 221 -24.57 10.12 15.65
CA SER A 221 -23.42 10.66 16.40
C SER A 221 -22.97 12.04 15.89
N ALA A 222 -23.20 12.33 14.61
CA ALA A 222 -22.97 13.64 14.00
C ALA A 222 -24.14 14.64 14.20
N GLY A 223 -25.17 14.27 14.96
CA GLY A 223 -26.36 15.10 15.20
C GLY A 223 -27.34 15.14 14.02
N LEU A 224 -27.17 14.23 13.05
CA LEU A 224 -28.03 14.15 11.87
C LEU A 224 -29.26 13.29 12.17
N LYS A 225 -30.42 13.72 11.66
CA LYS A 225 -31.67 12.95 11.77
C LYS A 225 -31.69 11.83 10.74
N TRP A 226 -32.31 10.70 11.07
CA TRP A 226 -32.53 9.62 10.10
C TRP A 226 -33.24 10.14 8.84
N GLN A 227 -32.67 9.85 7.67
CA GLN A 227 -33.37 10.05 6.40
C GLN A 227 -33.76 8.67 5.86
N GLY A 228 -35.04 8.53 5.51
CA GLY A 228 -35.56 7.31 4.90
C GLY A 228 -35.03 7.08 3.49
N PHE A 229 -35.64 6.13 2.79
CA PHE A 229 -35.28 5.68 1.45
C PHE A 229 -34.79 6.81 0.52
N SER A 230 -33.55 6.68 0.04
CA SER A 230 -32.98 7.57 -0.97
C SER A 230 -33.05 6.92 -2.35
N VAL A 231 -33.50 7.70 -3.34
CA VAL A 231 -33.55 7.29 -4.75
C VAL A 231 -32.21 7.50 -5.47
N GLN A 232 -31.21 8.03 -4.75
CA GLN A 232 -29.90 8.37 -5.30
C GLN A 232 -29.14 7.11 -5.75
N PRO A 233 -28.44 7.18 -6.90
CA PRO A 233 -27.59 6.07 -7.34
C PRO A 233 -26.50 5.76 -6.31
N LEU A 234 -26.02 4.51 -6.27
CA LEU A 234 -24.88 4.08 -5.45
C LEU A 234 -25.04 4.31 -3.93
N ARG A 235 -26.26 4.55 -3.42
CA ARG A 235 -26.48 4.83 -2.00
C ARG A 235 -25.96 3.74 -1.06
N GLN A 236 -26.26 2.48 -1.38
CA GLN A 236 -25.79 1.33 -0.60
C GLN A 236 -24.26 1.27 -0.50
N GLU A 237 -23.56 1.76 -1.52
CA GLU A 237 -22.10 1.82 -1.51
C GLU A 237 -21.59 2.95 -0.63
N VAL A 238 -22.25 4.11 -0.64
CA VAL A 238 -21.97 5.21 0.31
C VAL A 238 -22.17 4.72 1.74
N ASP A 239 -23.25 3.99 2.03
CA ASP A 239 -23.50 3.44 3.37
C ASP A 239 -22.37 2.47 3.79
N ARG A 240 -21.90 1.62 2.86
CA ARG A 240 -20.72 0.76 3.10
C ARG A 240 -19.47 1.57 3.41
N VAL A 241 -19.19 2.65 2.67
CA VAL A 241 -17.99 3.49 2.89
C VAL A 241 -18.07 4.19 4.24
N ILE A 242 -19.26 4.66 4.62
CA ILE A 242 -19.49 5.23 5.95
C ILE A 242 -19.12 4.20 7.01
N ALA A 243 -19.67 2.99 6.93
CA ALA A 243 -19.43 1.92 7.92
C ALA A 243 -17.97 1.45 7.97
N HIS A 244 -17.21 1.50 6.87
CA HIS A 244 -15.84 0.96 6.81
C HIS A 244 -14.75 1.99 7.06
N TYR A 245 -14.96 3.26 6.68
CA TYR A 245 -13.90 4.29 6.68
C TYR A 245 -14.22 5.53 7.51
N ILE A 246 -15.50 5.88 7.72
CA ILE A 246 -15.88 7.18 8.29
C ILE A 246 -16.42 7.04 9.72
N ALA A 247 -17.20 5.98 9.98
CA ALA A 247 -17.80 5.73 11.28
C ALA A 247 -16.72 5.61 12.38
N PRO A 248 -16.97 6.14 13.59
CA PRO A 248 -16.06 5.94 14.72
C PRO A 248 -15.88 4.44 15.02
N GLY A 249 -14.64 3.97 15.15
CA GLY A 249 -14.35 2.56 15.39
C GLY A 249 -14.54 1.66 14.17
N ALA A 250 -14.71 2.23 12.97
CA ALA A 250 -14.80 1.46 11.74
C ALA A 250 -13.55 0.58 11.53
N PRO A 251 -13.69 -0.59 10.87
CA PRO A 251 -12.57 -1.51 10.68
C PRO A 251 -11.36 -0.89 9.96
N ARG A 252 -11.60 0.14 9.13
CA ARG A 252 -10.58 0.89 8.39
C ARG A 252 -10.79 2.39 8.57
N GLU A 253 -11.10 2.80 9.80
CA GLU A 253 -11.34 4.18 10.17
C GLU A 253 -10.22 5.12 9.70
N LEU A 254 -10.59 6.12 8.91
CA LEU A 254 -9.70 7.19 8.47
C LEU A 254 -9.40 8.14 9.64
N ASN A 255 -8.19 8.70 9.64
CA ASN A 255 -7.75 9.64 10.68
C ASN A 255 -8.37 11.03 10.53
N LEU A 256 -9.68 11.14 10.77
CA LEU A 256 -10.47 12.36 10.62
C LEU A 256 -10.70 13.06 11.97
N SER A 257 -10.70 14.40 11.95
CA SER A 257 -11.18 15.18 13.09
C SER A 257 -12.69 14.99 13.26
N ALA A 258 -13.20 15.15 14.50
CA ALA A 258 -14.64 15.06 14.74
C ALA A 258 -15.43 16.05 13.86
N ARG A 259 -14.88 17.25 13.64
CA ARG A 259 -15.47 18.26 12.76
C ARG A 259 -15.54 17.79 11.30
N ASP A 260 -14.45 17.26 10.77
CA ASP A 260 -14.39 16.83 9.37
C ASP A 260 -15.25 15.59 9.14
N ARG A 261 -15.28 14.66 10.11
CA ARG A 261 -16.20 13.51 10.11
C ARG A 261 -17.66 13.98 10.02
N SER A 262 -18.08 14.89 10.90
CA SER A 262 -19.45 15.43 10.88
C SER A 262 -19.77 16.17 9.57
N ALA A 263 -18.82 16.94 9.03
CA ALA A 263 -19.01 17.67 7.77
C ALA A 263 -19.22 16.72 6.58
N VAL A 264 -18.46 15.62 6.53
CA VAL A 264 -18.57 14.62 5.47
C VAL A 264 -19.85 13.81 5.61
N LEU A 265 -20.20 13.38 6.83
CA LEU A 265 -21.48 12.70 7.07
C LEU A 265 -22.68 13.59 6.69
N HIS A 266 -22.61 14.88 6.99
CA HIS A 266 -23.63 15.84 6.57
C HIS A 266 -23.72 15.91 5.03
N ALA A 267 -22.59 16.01 4.32
CA ALA A 267 -22.59 16.00 2.86
C ALA A 267 -23.17 14.70 2.27
N LEU A 268 -22.78 13.54 2.82
CA LEU A 268 -23.22 12.22 2.38
C LEU A 268 -24.69 11.95 2.71
N GLN A 269 -25.26 12.62 3.69
CA GLN A 269 -26.70 12.57 3.93
C GLN A 269 -27.49 13.17 2.77
N HIS A 270 -26.99 14.25 2.16
CA HIS A 270 -27.69 14.99 1.12
C HIS A 270 -27.46 14.48 -0.30
N THR A 271 -26.27 13.94 -0.59
CA THR A 271 -25.91 13.51 -1.94
C THR A 271 -24.95 12.34 -1.97
N THR A 272 -25.05 11.52 -3.01
CA THR A 272 -24.04 10.50 -3.36
C THR A 272 -23.01 11.03 -4.37
N HIS A 273 -23.07 12.30 -4.74
CA HIS A 273 -22.11 12.89 -5.66
C HIS A 273 -20.67 12.82 -5.10
N PRO A 274 -19.64 12.50 -5.91
CA PRO A 274 -18.25 12.39 -5.45
C PRO A 274 -17.70 13.62 -4.72
N SER A 275 -18.24 14.81 -5.01
CA SER A 275 -17.85 16.05 -4.32
C SER A 275 -18.20 16.07 -2.82
N ALA A 276 -19.12 15.22 -2.36
CA ALA A 276 -19.38 15.06 -0.92
C ALA A 276 -18.17 14.51 -0.16
N PHE A 277 -17.27 13.79 -0.83
CA PHE A 277 -16.03 13.26 -0.25
C PHE A 277 -14.86 14.24 -0.31
N LYS A 278 -15.03 15.45 -0.85
CA LYS A 278 -13.93 16.38 -1.16
C LYS A 278 -12.98 16.61 0.02
N ILE A 279 -13.51 16.84 1.23
CA ILE A 279 -12.71 17.06 2.44
C ILE A 279 -11.81 15.84 2.71
N VAL A 280 -12.40 14.63 2.74
CA VAL A 280 -11.65 13.39 2.98
C VAL A 280 -10.67 13.10 1.86
N ALA A 281 -11.06 13.34 0.60
CA ALA A 281 -10.23 13.12 -0.57
C ALA A 281 -8.95 13.96 -0.51
N GLU A 282 -9.07 15.25 -0.21
CA GLU A 282 -7.93 16.17 -0.05
C GLU A 282 -7.02 15.73 1.10
N MET A 283 -7.58 15.29 2.22
CA MET A 283 -6.84 14.80 3.39
C MET A 283 -6.06 13.51 3.11
N VAL A 284 -6.72 12.52 2.50
CA VAL A 284 -6.14 11.23 2.13
C VAL A 284 -5.06 11.42 1.08
N GLU A 285 -5.32 12.22 0.03
CA GLU A 285 -4.34 12.49 -1.01
C GLU A 285 -3.12 13.25 -0.48
N ALA A 286 -3.32 14.25 0.39
CA ALA A 286 -2.23 14.96 1.05
C ALA A 286 -1.37 14.00 1.89
N THR A 287 -1.97 13.09 2.63
CA THR A 287 -1.27 12.08 3.43
C THR A 287 -0.48 11.11 2.55
N LEU A 288 -1.11 10.56 1.51
CA LEU A 288 -0.46 9.63 0.59
C LEU A 288 0.73 10.29 -0.13
N ARG A 289 0.56 11.50 -0.67
CA ARG A 289 1.60 12.18 -1.46
C ARG A 289 2.65 12.90 -0.64
N GLY A 290 2.28 13.49 0.48
CA GLY A 290 3.17 14.34 1.29
C GLY A 290 3.87 13.60 2.43
N GLN A 291 3.41 12.39 2.74
CA GLN A 291 3.99 11.55 3.79
C GLN A 291 4.28 10.12 3.32
N ALA A 292 3.25 9.36 2.95
CA ALA A 292 3.38 7.91 2.78
C ALA A 292 4.30 7.56 1.60
N HIS A 293 4.12 8.21 0.45
CA HIS A 293 4.90 7.98 -0.78
C HIS A 293 6.39 8.30 -0.61
N PRO A 294 6.82 9.49 -0.12
CA PRO A 294 8.23 9.75 0.14
C PRO A 294 8.86 8.76 1.13
N ASN A 295 8.11 8.36 2.17
CA ASN A 295 8.57 7.39 3.15
C ASN A 295 8.70 5.98 2.55
N PHE A 296 7.76 5.58 1.68
CA PHE A 296 7.81 4.33 0.94
C PHE A 296 9.02 4.29 0.00
N VAL A 297 9.19 5.29 -0.86
CA VAL A 297 10.36 5.37 -1.76
C VAL A 297 11.65 5.35 -0.94
N ARG A 298 11.69 6.10 0.17
CA ARG A 298 12.80 6.08 1.11
C ARG A 298 13.07 4.65 1.57
N TRP A 299 12.05 3.92 2.04
CA TRP A 299 12.15 2.55 2.54
C TRP A 299 12.56 1.54 1.46
N SER A 300 11.99 1.62 0.26
CA SER A 300 12.25 0.71 -0.87
C SER A 300 13.68 0.80 -1.42
N ILE A 301 14.37 1.92 -1.19
CA ILE A 301 15.80 2.06 -1.52
C ILE A 301 16.68 1.15 -0.65
N CYS A 302 16.26 0.82 0.58
CA CYS A 302 17.05 -0.04 1.48
C CYS A 302 17.05 -1.48 0.97
N ASN A 303 18.24 -2.04 0.75
CA ASN A 303 18.38 -3.42 0.30
C ASN A 303 18.47 -4.44 1.45
N GLY A 304 18.83 -4.02 2.66
CA GLY A 304 18.95 -4.90 3.83
C GLY A 304 17.78 -4.74 4.81
N ASN A 305 17.41 -5.84 5.47
CA ASN A 305 16.52 -5.81 6.63
C ASN A 305 17.25 -5.23 7.87
N LYS A 306 16.49 -4.95 8.96
CA LYS A 306 17.07 -4.34 10.18
C LYS A 306 18.23 -5.17 10.78
N PRO A 307 18.11 -6.51 10.95
CA PRO A 307 19.20 -7.32 11.49
C PRO A 307 20.47 -7.32 10.62
N ARG A 308 20.32 -7.47 9.29
CA ARG A 308 21.45 -7.44 8.36
C ARG A 308 22.13 -6.07 8.35
N VAL A 309 21.38 -4.97 8.33
CA VAL A 309 21.97 -3.62 8.37
C VAL A 309 22.69 -3.38 9.69
N PHE A 310 22.13 -3.84 10.81
CA PHE A 310 22.81 -3.78 12.12
C PHE A 310 24.14 -4.56 12.09
N PHE A 311 24.13 -5.80 11.60
CA PHE A 311 25.34 -6.61 11.43
C PHE A 311 26.39 -5.89 10.56
N VAL A 312 25.99 -5.38 9.39
CA VAL A 312 26.90 -4.64 8.49
C VAL A 312 27.47 -3.38 9.15
N ARG A 313 26.69 -2.67 9.98
CA ARG A 313 27.19 -1.54 10.78
C ARG A 313 28.24 -1.99 11.78
N THR A 314 28.01 -3.08 12.53
CA THR A 314 29.00 -3.62 13.47
C THR A 314 30.30 -3.98 12.76
N MET A 315 30.22 -4.65 11.60
CA MET A 315 31.37 -4.95 10.75
C MET A 315 32.10 -3.67 10.32
N GLY A 316 31.36 -2.62 9.94
CA GLY A 316 31.94 -1.32 9.61
C GLY A 316 32.72 -0.69 10.77
N VAL A 317 32.16 -0.69 11.99
CA VAL A 317 32.87 -0.21 13.20
C VAL A 317 34.14 -1.02 13.44
N SER A 318 34.04 -2.35 13.39
CA SER A 318 35.18 -3.25 13.64
C SER A 318 36.32 -3.02 12.64
N HIS A 319 36.02 -2.81 11.35
CA HIS A 319 37.05 -2.48 10.35
C HIS A 319 37.67 -1.10 10.60
N ILE A 320 36.88 -0.10 10.96
CA ILE A 320 37.42 1.23 11.32
C ILE A 320 38.37 1.10 12.52
N ALA A 321 37.94 0.41 13.59
CA ALA A 321 38.77 0.18 14.77
C ALA A 321 40.05 -0.61 14.42
N GLY A 322 39.93 -1.69 13.63
CA GLY A 322 41.07 -2.49 13.17
C GLY A 322 42.07 -1.67 12.33
N GLY A 323 41.59 -0.82 11.42
CA GLY A 323 42.44 0.09 10.65
C GLY A 323 43.18 1.08 11.55
N LEU A 324 42.51 1.66 12.56
CA LEU A 324 43.15 2.55 13.54
C LEU A 324 44.16 1.81 14.42
N ILE A 325 43.88 0.58 14.84
CA ILE A 325 44.80 -0.26 15.61
C ILE A 325 46.05 -0.59 14.77
N ILE A 326 45.91 -0.96 13.50
CA ILE A 326 47.04 -1.18 12.59
C ILE A 326 47.87 0.10 12.48
N GLY A 327 47.22 1.25 12.28
CA GLY A 327 47.89 2.55 12.26
C GLY A 327 48.65 2.85 13.55
N LEU A 328 48.05 2.56 14.71
CA LEU A 328 48.65 2.77 16.02
C LEU A 328 49.86 1.85 16.27
N LEU A 329 49.74 0.55 15.99
CA LEU A 329 50.83 -0.40 16.14
C LEU A 329 52.02 -0.02 15.25
N LEU A 330 51.76 0.37 14.00
CA LEU A 330 52.80 0.82 13.07
C LEU A 330 53.37 2.20 13.42
N LEU A 331 52.62 3.06 14.11
CA LEU A 331 53.10 4.33 14.65
C LEU A 331 54.08 4.12 15.82
N LEU A 332 53.80 3.12 16.67
CA LEU A 332 54.62 2.78 17.84
C LEU A 332 55.84 1.92 17.50
N SER A 333 55.81 1.19 16.38
CA SER A 333 56.92 0.35 15.94
C SER A 333 58.09 1.13 15.33
N SER A 334 59.25 0.49 15.24
CA SER A 334 60.47 1.02 14.61
C SER A 334 60.51 0.94 13.08
N VAL A 335 59.45 0.42 12.45
CA VAL A 335 59.37 0.28 10.99
C VAL A 335 59.27 1.64 10.30
N PRO A 336 59.72 1.76 9.03
CA PRO A 336 59.65 3.04 8.33
C PRO A 336 58.20 3.51 8.14
N ARG A 337 58.00 4.83 8.18
CA ARG A 337 56.67 5.48 8.21
C ARG A 337 55.73 5.02 7.07
N TRP A 338 56.26 4.65 5.91
CA TRP A 338 55.50 4.18 4.75
C TRP A 338 54.64 2.94 5.02
N TRP A 339 55.03 2.08 5.97
CA TRP A 339 54.22 0.92 6.35
C TRP A 339 52.86 1.32 6.92
N ARG A 340 52.72 2.52 7.49
CA ARG A 340 51.43 3.01 8.01
C ARG A 340 50.36 3.08 6.91
N LEU A 341 50.73 3.10 5.63
CA LEU A 341 49.80 2.98 4.49
C LEU A 341 48.96 1.69 4.54
N PHE A 342 49.39 0.62 5.21
CA PHE A 342 48.60 -0.60 5.35
C PHE A 342 47.30 -0.42 6.15
N MET A 343 47.16 0.68 6.93
CA MET A 343 45.90 1.02 7.57
C MET A 343 44.82 1.44 6.55
N PHE A 344 45.24 2.02 5.41
CA PHE A 344 44.36 2.62 4.42
C PHE A 344 43.29 1.66 3.89
N PRO A 345 43.61 0.45 3.36
CA PRO A 345 42.59 -0.43 2.78
C PRO A 345 41.55 -0.88 3.81
N VAL A 346 41.96 -1.14 5.05
CA VAL A 346 41.06 -1.59 6.13
C VAL A 346 40.14 -0.44 6.56
N LEU A 347 40.70 0.76 6.73
CA LEU A 347 39.94 1.95 7.12
C LEU A 347 38.99 2.42 6.00
N PHE A 348 39.41 2.36 4.73
CA PHE A 348 38.57 2.65 3.57
C PHE A 348 37.37 1.69 3.50
N MET A 349 37.62 0.39 3.67
CA MET A 349 36.55 -0.62 3.68
C MET A 349 35.56 -0.37 4.81
N GLY A 350 36.04 -0.08 6.02
CA GLY A 350 35.20 0.21 7.18
C GLY A 350 34.35 1.47 7.02
N THR A 351 34.96 2.58 6.59
CA THR A 351 34.26 3.86 6.41
C THR A 351 33.26 3.83 5.25
N THR A 352 33.59 3.21 4.11
CA THR A 352 32.63 2.99 3.01
C THR A 352 31.44 2.17 3.48
N THR A 353 31.68 1.06 4.17
CA THR A 353 30.64 0.18 4.71
C THR A 353 29.75 0.93 5.70
N MET A 354 30.34 1.72 6.60
CA MET A 354 29.60 2.51 7.59
C MET A 354 28.66 3.54 6.94
N ILE A 355 29.16 4.33 5.99
CA ILE A 355 28.38 5.38 5.33
C ILE A 355 27.23 4.78 4.51
N ALA A 356 27.48 3.67 3.79
CA ALA A 356 26.45 2.95 3.05
C ALA A 356 25.39 2.34 3.99
N ALA A 357 25.82 1.69 5.08
CA ALA A 357 24.94 1.04 6.04
C ALA A 357 24.12 2.04 6.87
N TYR A 358 24.62 3.26 7.09
CA TYR A 358 23.84 4.33 7.70
C TYR A 358 22.62 4.70 6.84
N LYS A 359 22.75 4.60 5.52
CA LYS A 359 21.66 4.78 4.56
C LYS A 359 20.82 3.51 4.34
N GLY A 360 21.12 2.42 5.06
CA GLY A 360 20.40 1.15 4.99
C GLY A 360 20.78 0.28 3.80
N LEU A 361 22.01 0.45 3.28
CA LEU A 361 22.56 -0.37 2.20
C LEU A 361 23.64 -1.33 2.71
N CYS A 362 23.51 -2.59 2.36
CA CYS A 362 24.58 -3.57 2.38
C CYS A 362 25.32 -3.52 1.03
N VAL A 363 26.63 -3.30 1.06
CA VAL A 363 27.47 -3.19 -0.15
C VAL A 363 27.56 -4.53 -0.90
N ILE A 364 27.44 -5.67 -0.20
CA ILE A 364 27.46 -7.01 -0.81
C ILE A 364 26.20 -7.21 -1.67
N LEU A 365 25.02 -6.98 -1.07
CA LEU A 365 23.75 -7.03 -1.80
C LEU A 365 23.68 -6.05 -2.97
N HIS A 366 24.23 -4.85 -2.78
CA HIS A 366 24.28 -3.82 -3.81
C HIS A 366 25.03 -4.29 -5.05
N LYS A 367 26.18 -4.97 -4.89
CA LYS A 367 26.97 -5.50 -6.02
C LYS A 367 26.21 -6.50 -6.87
N GLU A 368 25.32 -7.27 -6.25
CA GLU A 368 24.47 -8.25 -6.93
C GLU A 368 23.11 -7.68 -7.33
N HIS A 369 22.86 -6.38 -7.13
CA HIS A 369 21.56 -5.74 -7.33
C HIS A 369 20.39 -6.46 -6.64
N LYS A 370 20.67 -7.04 -5.47
CA LYS A 370 19.71 -7.79 -4.66
C LYS A 370 19.21 -6.97 -3.47
N ARG A 371 18.07 -7.39 -2.93
CA ARG A 371 17.51 -6.97 -1.64
C ARG A 371 17.11 -8.19 -0.81
N CYS A 372 17.00 -8.02 0.50
CA CYS A 372 16.31 -8.99 1.34
C CYS A 372 14.83 -9.07 0.93
N LEU A 373 14.36 -10.30 0.75
CA LEU A 373 12.95 -10.64 0.59
C LEU A 373 12.23 -10.32 1.91
N LYS A 374 11.01 -9.79 1.83
CA LYS A 374 10.22 -9.49 3.03
C LYS A 374 9.55 -10.77 3.54
N PRO A 375 9.26 -10.86 4.85
CA PRO A 375 8.66 -12.08 5.42
C PRO A 375 7.33 -12.47 4.76
N TRP A 376 6.48 -11.48 4.48
CA TRP A 376 5.18 -11.67 3.82
C TRP A 376 5.28 -11.96 2.30
N GLU A 377 6.44 -11.73 1.67
CA GLU A 377 6.68 -12.09 0.25
C GLU A 377 7.07 -13.57 0.11
N GLU A 378 7.50 -14.24 1.19
CA GLU A 378 7.90 -15.65 1.14
C GLU A 378 6.71 -16.58 0.92
N GLU A 379 5.58 -16.33 1.60
CA GLU A 379 4.39 -17.18 1.52
C GLU A 379 3.71 -17.11 0.14
N ASP A 380 3.76 -15.95 -0.51
CA ASP A 380 3.28 -15.76 -1.89
C ASP A 380 4.06 -16.66 -2.88
N SER A 381 5.34 -16.93 -2.62
CA SER A 381 6.17 -17.77 -3.49
C SER A 381 5.96 -19.28 -3.29
N VAL A 382 5.58 -19.70 -2.07
CA VAL A 382 5.36 -21.11 -1.72
C VAL A 382 3.95 -21.57 -2.16
N SER A 383 2.96 -20.68 -2.06
CA SER A 383 1.59 -20.93 -2.52
C SER A 383 1.50 -21.14 -4.04
N MET A 384 2.22 -20.35 -4.84
CA MET A 384 2.25 -20.56 -6.30
C MET A 384 2.90 -21.89 -6.71
N ASN A 385 3.96 -22.32 -6.02
CA ASN A 385 4.64 -23.58 -6.35
C ASN A 385 3.83 -24.83 -5.95
N SER A 386 3.01 -24.76 -4.90
CA SER A 386 2.17 -25.88 -4.47
C SER A 386 0.96 -26.10 -5.38
N GLU A 387 0.40 -25.05 -5.97
CA GLU A 387 -0.69 -25.15 -6.96
C GLU A 387 -0.25 -25.76 -8.29
N VAL A 388 0.96 -25.43 -8.75
CA VAL A 388 1.56 -26.02 -9.96
C VAL A 388 1.93 -27.50 -9.74
N SER A 389 2.29 -27.86 -8.51
CA SER A 389 2.61 -29.25 -8.15
C SER A 389 1.35 -30.13 -8.06
N ASN A 390 0.23 -29.57 -7.59
CA ASN A 390 -1.06 -30.28 -7.50
C ASN A 390 -1.77 -30.43 -8.86
N THR A 391 -1.47 -29.58 -9.84
CA THR A 391 -1.95 -29.75 -11.22
C THR A 391 -1.13 -30.75 -12.02
N SER A 392 0.09 -31.06 -11.60
CA SER A 392 0.99 -32.01 -12.26
C SER A 392 0.83 -33.47 -11.77
N SER A 393 0.03 -33.71 -10.73
CA SER A 393 -0.14 -35.03 -10.09
C SER A 393 -1.37 -35.83 -10.55
N ASN A 394 -2.20 -35.27 -11.45
CA ASN A 394 -3.35 -35.98 -12.05
C ASN A 394 -3.12 -36.43 -13.50
N ALA A 395 -1.87 -36.48 -13.98
CA ALA A 395 -1.55 -37.15 -15.24
C ALA A 395 -1.31 -38.65 -14.99
N THR A 396 -2.38 -39.44 -15.19
CA THR A 396 -2.40 -40.90 -15.14
C THR A 396 -1.31 -41.52 -16.02
N ALA A 397 -0.61 -42.49 -15.43
CA ALA A 397 0.44 -43.29 -16.05
C ALA A 397 -0.04 -44.03 -17.31
N THR A 398 0.72 -43.91 -18.39
CA THR A 398 0.82 -44.96 -19.41
C THR A 398 2.27 -45.40 -19.53
N ASN A 399 2.44 -46.70 -19.36
CA ASN A 399 3.70 -47.41 -19.27
C ASN A 399 4.06 -47.86 -20.68
N GLU A 400 5.02 -47.21 -21.34
CA GLU A 400 5.62 -47.74 -22.57
C GLU A 400 7.16 -47.72 -22.50
N LYS A 401 7.69 -48.90 -22.82
CA LYS A 401 9.09 -49.33 -22.72
C LYS A 401 9.73 -49.23 -24.11
N PRO A 402 10.91 -48.62 -24.29
CA PRO A 402 11.68 -48.79 -25.52
C PRO A 402 12.75 -49.89 -25.38
N PRO A 403 13.13 -50.56 -26.48
CA PRO A 403 14.04 -51.70 -26.45
C PRO A 403 15.52 -51.29 -26.37
N SER A 404 16.28 -52.14 -25.70
CA SER A 404 17.73 -52.20 -25.61
C SER A 404 18.43 -52.34 -26.97
N THR A 405 19.62 -51.77 -27.14
CA THR A 405 20.79 -52.42 -27.81
C THR A 405 22.11 -51.65 -27.52
N LEU A 406 23.01 -52.35 -26.82
CA LEU A 406 24.49 -52.37 -26.85
C LEU A 406 25.34 -51.11 -26.54
N ALA A 407 26.04 -51.19 -25.40
CA ALA A 407 27.36 -50.57 -25.13
C ALA A 407 28.49 -51.45 -25.75
N PRO A 408 29.79 -51.05 -25.81
CA PRO A 408 30.65 -50.87 -24.61
C PRO A 408 31.67 -49.70 -24.68
N ALA A 409 31.89 -48.97 -23.58
CA ALA A 409 33.07 -49.02 -22.68
C ALA A 409 34.42 -48.53 -23.25
N GLN A 410 35.02 -47.47 -22.66
CA GLN A 410 36.30 -47.50 -21.93
C GLN A 410 36.79 -46.10 -21.47
N ASP A 411 36.93 -45.98 -20.15
CA ASP A 411 37.87 -45.29 -19.23
C ASP A 411 38.92 -44.23 -19.71
N PRO A 412 39.55 -43.44 -18.81
CA PRO A 412 39.82 -42.02 -19.01
C PRO A 412 41.35 -41.77 -19.01
N SER A 413 41.75 -40.51 -18.91
CA SER A 413 43.01 -40.00 -18.34
C SER A 413 43.87 -39.13 -19.25
N ARG A 414 44.50 -38.16 -18.56
CA ARG A 414 45.77 -37.47 -18.83
C ARG A 414 45.80 -36.14 -19.60
N LEU A 415 46.04 -35.11 -18.76
CA LEU A 415 47.22 -34.23 -18.70
C LEU A 415 47.35 -33.03 -19.66
N LYS A 416 47.30 -31.86 -19.01
CA LYS A 416 48.27 -30.74 -19.04
C LYS A 416 49.03 -30.49 -20.36
N ARG A 417 48.88 -29.29 -20.92
CA ARG A 417 50.05 -28.40 -21.11
C ARG A 417 49.68 -26.92 -21.30
N ILE A 418 50.52 -26.11 -20.66
CA ILE A 418 50.71 -24.66 -20.69
C ILE A 418 51.30 -24.19 -22.03
N SER A 419 50.93 -23.01 -22.52
CA SER A 419 51.79 -22.08 -23.30
C SER A 419 51.01 -20.76 -23.53
N THR A 420 51.23 -19.67 -22.77
CA THR A 420 52.16 -18.54 -23.01
C THR A 420 52.17 -17.93 -24.41
N ASN A 421 51.74 -16.65 -24.50
CA ASN A 421 52.39 -15.47 -25.13
C ASN A 421 51.29 -14.46 -25.53
N SER A 422 51.16 -13.29 -24.91
CA SER A 422 52.00 -12.08 -24.88
C SER A 422 51.89 -11.18 -26.12
N LEU A 423 51.68 -9.89 -25.83
CA LEU A 423 51.92 -8.66 -26.59
C LEU A 423 50.84 -8.11 -27.56
N ALA A 424 50.51 -6.85 -27.25
CA ALA A 424 49.65 -5.87 -27.91
C ALA A 424 50.41 -5.15 -29.08
N PRO A 425 50.09 -3.90 -29.47
CA PRO A 425 48.81 -3.18 -29.65
C PRO A 425 48.71 -2.54 -31.07
N SER A 426 47.57 -1.96 -31.45
CA SER A 426 47.58 -0.83 -32.40
C SER A 426 46.42 0.14 -32.19
N GLN A 427 46.79 1.42 -32.20
CA GLN A 427 45.92 2.60 -32.22
C GLN A 427 45.31 2.77 -33.62
N ASP A 428 44.12 3.37 -33.74
CA ASP A 428 43.97 4.75 -34.24
C ASP A 428 42.53 5.16 -34.65
N ALA A 429 42.23 6.39 -34.24
CA ALA A 429 41.53 7.47 -34.96
C ALA A 429 40.13 7.30 -35.59
N ALA A 430 39.17 7.91 -34.89
CA ALA A 430 38.22 8.93 -35.35
C ALA A 430 37.90 9.08 -36.86
N ARG A 431 36.60 9.03 -37.20
CA ARG A 431 36.00 10.00 -38.14
C ARG A 431 34.49 10.17 -37.96
N LEU A 432 34.09 11.41 -37.72
CA LEU A 432 32.74 11.96 -37.82
C LEU A 432 32.09 11.65 -39.19
N LYS A 433 30.78 11.34 -39.19
CA LYS A 433 29.82 11.99 -40.11
C LYS A 433 28.39 11.90 -39.57
N ARG A 434 27.88 13.08 -39.26
CA ARG A 434 26.50 13.49 -39.04
C ARG A 434 25.71 13.35 -40.35
N ILE A 435 24.58 12.64 -40.38
CA ILE A 435 23.41 12.98 -41.23
C ILE A 435 22.14 12.64 -40.45
N SER A 436 21.34 13.68 -40.21
CA SER A 436 19.95 13.63 -39.77
C SER A 436 19.15 14.30 -40.89
N THR A 437 18.13 13.62 -41.43
CA THR A 437 17.02 14.22 -42.18
C THR A 437 15.79 13.29 -42.17
N ASN A 438 14.82 13.69 -41.35
CA ASN A 438 13.36 13.73 -41.54
C ASN A 438 12.66 13.03 -42.73
N SER A 439 11.62 12.27 -42.35
CA SER A 439 10.18 12.44 -42.72
C SER A 439 9.58 11.73 -43.95
N LEU A 440 8.28 11.40 -43.76
CA LEU A 440 7.18 11.14 -44.69
C LEU A 440 6.79 9.68 -45.05
N ALA A 441 5.64 9.27 -44.52
CA ALA A 441 4.64 8.38 -45.13
C ALA A 441 3.95 9.11 -46.33
N PRO A 442 3.13 8.50 -47.23
CA PRO A 442 2.05 7.54 -46.91
C PRO A 442 1.63 6.47 -47.97
N SER A 443 0.78 5.54 -47.50
CA SER A 443 -0.41 4.94 -48.15
C SER A 443 -0.34 3.74 -49.12
N GLN A 444 -1.35 2.86 -48.91
CA GLN A 444 -2.10 1.96 -49.82
C GLN A 444 -1.83 0.43 -49.79
N ASP A 445 -2.90 -0.26 -49.37
CA ASP A 445 -3.34 -1.68 -49.41
C ASP A 445 -3.61 -2.17 -50.88
N PRO A 446 -4.10 -3.41 -51.20
CA PRO A 446 -4.43 -4.60 -50.39
C PRO A 446 -4.13 -6.01 -51.02
N SER A 447 -4.49 -7.07 -50.26
CA SER A 447 -5.03 -8.40 -50.66
C SER A 447 -4.08 -9.61 -50.92
N LEU A 448 -4.24 -10.71 -50.16
CA LEU A 448 -5.01 -11.93 -50.56
C LEU A 448 -5.00 -13.05 -49.49
N MET A 449 -6.14 -13.77 -49.43
CA MET A 449 -6.57 -14.80 -48.46
C MET A 449 -6.03 -16.23 -48.69
N LYS A 450 -6.06 -17.07 -47.64
CA LYS A 450 -6.61 -18.47 -47.63
C LYS A 450 -6.68 -19.00 -46.18
N LYS A 451 -7.89 -19.19 -45.61
CA LYS A 451 -8.75 -20.42 -45.57
C LYS A 451 -8.24 -21.52 -44.61
N THR A 452 -8.82 -21.71 -43.42
CA THR A 452 -10.05 -22.43 -42.97
C THR A 452 -9.70 -23.79 -42.34
N SER A 453 -10.20 -24.10 -41.14
CA SER A 453 -11.14 -25.22 -40.89
C SER A 453 -11.39 -25.45 -39.40
N THR A 454 -12.66 -25.66 -39.09
CA THR A 454 -13.33 -25.84 -37.80
C THR A 454 -13.54 -27.34 -37.52
N SER A 455 -13.55 -27.76 -36.26
CA SER A 455 -14.18 -29.03 -35.84
C SER A 455 -14.68 -28.96 -34.40
N THR A 456 -15.98 -29.11 -34.24
CA THR A 456 -16.81 -29.28 -33.04
C THR A 456 -16.75 -30.72 -32.51
N PHE A 457 -16.90 -30.94 -31.20
CA PHE A 457 -17.43 -32.18 -30.60
C PHE A 457 -17.98 -31.92 -29.18
N ASP A 458 -19.17 -32.47 -28.92
CA ASP A 458 -20.05 -32.33 -27.73
C ASP A 458 -19.85 -33.46 -26.68
N TYR A 459 -20.49 -33.24 -25.49
CA TYR A 459 -20.90 -34.17 -24.40
C TYR A 459 -19.84 -34.57 -23.33
N ASP A 460 -20.11 -34.74 -22.01
CA ASP A 460 -21.32 -35.05 -21.22
C ASP A 460 -21.17 -34.62 -19.71
N GLU A 461 -22.31 -34.52 -19.01
CA GLU A 461 -22.51 -34.21 -17.58
C GLU A 461 -22.81 -35.50 -16.78
N GLU A 462 -22.15 -35.69 -15.63
CA GLU A 462 -22.57 -36.41 -14.39
C GLU A 462 -21.48 -37.29 -13.72
N ALA A 463 -21.56 -37.33 -12.38
CA ALA A 463 -20.93 -38.22 -11.40
C ALA A 463 -19.49 -37.90 -10.91
N THR A 464 -19.37 -37.37 -9.68
CA THR A 464 -18.90 -38.16 -8.52
C THR A 464 -18.97 -37.37 -7.22
N LEU A 465 -19.90 -37.79 -6.35
CA LEU A 465 -19.87 -37.57 -4.90
C LEU A 465 -18.77 -38.42 -4.25
N ASN A 466 -18.26 -37.93 -3.12
CA ASN A 466 -17.35 -38.56 -2.14
C ASN A 466 -15.84 -38.32 -2.29
N GLY A 467 -15.32 -37.45 -1.41
CA GLY A 467 -13.90 -37.29 -1.13
C GLY A 467 -13.68 -36.36 0.07
N ASN A 468 -13.46 -36.98 1.22
CA ASN A 468 -13.24 -36.46 2.58
C ASN A 468 -12.58 -35.08 2.78
N ASP A 469 -13.07 -34.41 3.84
CA ASP A 469 -12.40 -33.51 4.78
C ASP A 469 -11.38 -32.49 4.21
N ARG A 470 -11.93 -31.31 3.94
CA ARG A 470 -11.20 -30.07 3.70
C ARG A 470 -10.25 -29.77 4.86
N SER A 471 -8.95 -29.89 4.61
CA SER A 471 -7.95 -29.03 5.26
C SER A 471 -8.39 -27.57 5.04
N PRO A 472 -8.33 -26.66 6.03
CA PRO A 472 -8.71 -25.28 5.79
C PRO A 472 -7.75 -24.74 4.73
N ASN A 473 -8.32 -24.38 3.58
CA ASN A 473 -7.63 -23.66 2.53
C ASN A 473 -6.86 -22.52 3.20
N MET A 474 -5.54 -22.59 3.12
CA MET A 474 -4.64 -21.48 3.40
C MET A 474 -5.07 -20.35 2.45
N MET A 475 -5.90 -19.44 2.95
CA MET A 475 -6.59 -18.43 2.13
C MET A 475 -5.53 -17.56 1.44
N ARG A 476 -5.58 -17.59 0.10
CA ARG A 476 -4.86 -16.65 -0.76
C ARG A 476 -5.22 -15.22 -0.36
N ARG A 477 -4.25 -14.31 -0.41
CA ARG A 477 -4.38 -12.88 -0.07
C ARG A 477 -5.49 -12.21 -0.91
N ALA A 478 -6.69 -12.08 -0.32
CA ALA A 478 -7.79 -11.29 -0.87
C ALA A 478 -8.01 -9.95 -0.11
N TRP A 479 -7.30 -9.66 0.98
CA TRP A 479 -7.81 -8.70 1.98
C TRP A 479 -7.23 -7.28 1.93
N SER A 480 -5.98 -7.06 1.51
CA SER A 480 -5.38 -5.70 1.56
C SER A 480 -5.82 -4.78 0.42
N MET A 481 -6.27 -5.34 -0.71
CA MET A 481 -6.76 -4.56 -1.86
C MET A 481 -8.29 -4.52 -1.97
N ASP A 482 -9.00 -5.39 -1.23
CA ASP A 482 -10.46 -5.31 -1.14
C ASP A 482 -10.84 -3.98 -0.49
N THR A 483 -11.81 -3.25 -1.02
CA THR A 483 -12.29 -1.99 -0.44
C THR A 483 -13.07 -2.21 0.85
N PHE A 484 -13.87 -3.28 0.94
CA PHE A 484 -14.79 -3.52 2.07
C PHE A 484 -14.40 -4.76 2.88
N GLY A 485 -13.09 -5.02 2.94
CA GLY A 485 -12.53 -6.12 3.70
C GLY A 485 -12.43 -5.85 5.20
N SER A 486 -11.84 -6.80 5.92
CA SER A 486 -11.63 -6.71 7.37
C SER A 486 -10.69 -5.57 7.75
N SER A 487 -10.51 -5.34 9.05
CA SER A 487 -9.48 -4.45 9.55
C SER A 487 -8.10 -4.82 9.00
N ASN A 488 -7.23 -3.81 8.82
CA ASN A 488 -5.88 -3.95 8.27
C ASN A 488 -4.88 -4.58 9.28
N SER A 489 -5.36 -5.40 10.23
CA SER A 489 -4.49 -6.12 11.17
C SER A 489 -3.87 -7.35 10.50
N PHE A 490 -2.59 -7.57 10.78
CA PHE A 490 -1.82 -8.71 10.29
C PHE A 490 -1.32 -9.61 11.43
N ASP A 491 -1.73 -9.36 12.68
CA ASP A 491 -1.20 -10.06 13.86
C ASP A 491 -1.49 -11.57 13.84
N SER A 492 -2.54 -11.96 13.12
CA SER A 492 -2.95 -13.36 12.94
C SER A 492 -2.28 -14.06 11.75
N GLU A 493 -1.50 -13.34 10.94
CA GLU A 493 -0.87 -13.91 9.75
C GLU A 493 0.28 -14.88 10.14
N ALA A 494 0.34 -16.02 9.44
CA ALA A 494 1.28 -17.10 9.77
C ALA A 494 2.74 -16.64 9.72
N TRP A 495 3.10 -15.80 8.73
CA TRP A 495 4.46 -15.28 8.57
C TRP A 495 4.92 -14.49 9.80
N VAL A 496 4.03 -13.84 10.56
CA VAL A 496 4.39 -13.07 11.77
C VAL A 496 5.01 -14.01 12.79
N SER A 497 4.27 -15.04 13.16
CA SER A 497 4.72 -16.04 14.14
C SER A 497 5.95 -16.81 13.66
N ASN A 498 6.02 -17.12 12.36
CA ASN A 498 7.15 -17.81 11.74
C ASN A 498 8.41 -16.94 11.76
N TYR A 499 8.28 -15.66 11.42
CA TYR A 499 9.39 -14.73 11.39
C TYR A 499 9.85 -14.33 12.79
N GLU A 500 8.96 -14.23 13.78
CA GLU A 500 9.34 -14.01 15.17
C GLU A 500 10.25 -15.13 15.70
N LYS A 501 9.84 -16.39 15.49
CA LYS A 501 10.59 -17.60 15.89
C LYS A 501 11.94 -17.74 15.20
N LYS A 502 12.11 -17.13 14.02
CA LYS A 502 13.35 -17.22 13.24
C LYS A 502 14.53 -16.61 14.01
N PRO A 503 15.64 -17.35 14.20
CA PRO A 503 16.79 -16.87 14.97
C PRO A 503 17.48 -15.70 14.27
N LEU A 504 18.18 -14.86 15.04
CA LEU A 504 18.84 -13.65 14.53
C LEU A 504 19.82 -13.92 13.39
N LYS A 505 20.55 -15.05 13.44
CA LYS A 505 21.44 -15.46 12.36
C LYS A 505 20.64 -15.63 11.06
N GLU A 506 19.59 -16.44 11.07
CA GLU A 506 18.78 -16.64 9.87
C GLU A 506 18.14 -15.35 9.37
N LYS A 507 17.76 -14.42 10.25
CA LYS A 507 17.30 -13.07 9.85
C LYS A 507 18.39 -12.25 9.18
N ILE A 508 19.65 -12.33 9.64
CA ILE A 508 20.77 -11.63 8.98
C ILE A 508 21.03 -12.21 7.59
N TRP A 509 20.86 -13.52 7.41
CA TRP A 509 21.02 -14.23 6.14
C TRP A 509 19.69 -14.62 5.50
N ASP A 510 18.68 -13.74 5.62
CA ASP A 510 17.37 -13.93 5.00
C ASP A 510 17.47 -14.11 3.48
N LYS A 511 16.43 -14.73 2.91
CA LYS A 511 16.30 -14.92 1.46
C LYS A 511 16.42 -13.59 0.73
N GLU A 512 16.95 -13.66 -0.49
CA GLU A 512 17.27 -12.49 -1.30
C GLU A 512 16.53 -12.56 -2.62
N THR A 513 16.12 -11.41 -3.13
CA THR A 513 15.50 -11.28 -4.45
C THR A 513 16.11 -10.13 -5.22
N TRP A 514 16.02 -10.18 -6.54
CA TRP A 514 16.55 -9.15 -7.42
C TRP A 514 15.73 -7.86 -7.32
N VAL A 515 16.40 -6.71 -7.28
CA VAL A 515 15.75 -5.39 -7.40
C VAL A 515 15.41 -5.18 -8.87
N GLN A 516 14.15 -5.35 -9.25
CA GLN A 516 13.71 -5.24 -10.66
C GLN A 516 13.64 -3.78 -11.13
N GLU A 517 13.26 -2.86 -10.25
CA GLU A 517 13.14 -1.44 -10.53
C GLU A 517 14.50 -0.77 -10.81
N ALA A 518 14.67 -0.26 -12.03
CA ALA A 518 15.93 0.33 -12.47
C ALA A 518 16.27 1.62 -11.72
N SER A 519 15.27 2.47 -11.45
CA SER A 519 15.49 3.73 -10.75
C SER A 519 15.97 3.51 -9.31
N VAL A 520 15.54 2.43 -8.64
CA VAL A 520 16.07 2.05 -7.32
C VAL A 520 17.55 1.67 -7.42
N ARG A 521 17.95 0.85 -8.40
CA ARG A 521 19.35 0.47 -8.60
C ARG A 521 20.25 1.68 -8.87
N ILE A 522 19.80 2.61 -9.72
CA ILE A 522 20.52 3.85 -10.02
C ILE A 522 20.70 4.71 -8.76
N ILE A 523 19.68 4.79 -7.91
CA ILE A 523 19.77 5.50 -6.63
C ILE A 523 20.78 4.82 -5.71
N GLN A 524 20.74 3.49 -5.57
CA GLN A 524 21.68 2.73 -4.76
C GLN A 524 23.12 2.93 -5.23
N ASP A 525 23.38 2.91 -6.54
CA ASP A 525 24.68 3.19 -7.14
C ASP A 525 25.19 4.58 -6.76
N LYS A 526 24.34 5.61 -6.85
CA LYS A 526 24.69 6.98 -6.45
C LYS A 526 25.01 7.06 -4.96
N ILE A 527 24.28 6.35 -4.12
CA ILE A 527 24.54 6.31 -2.68
C ILE A 527 25.90 5.66 -2.39
N VAL A 528 26.19 4.50 -2.99
CA VAL A 528 27.43 3.76 -2.76
C VAL A 528 28.64 4.50 -3.32
N LYS A 529 28.54 5.08 -4.53
CA LYS A 529 29.59 5.95 -5.09
C LYS A 529 29.86 7.15 -4.20
N GLY A 530 28.81 7.80 -3.70
CA GLY A 530 28.94 8.87 -2.72
C GLY A 530 29.64 8.41 -1.44
N ALA A 531 29.32 7.21 -0.94
CA ALA A 531 29.97 6.61 0.23
C ALA A 531 31.47 6.36 0.00
N GLN A 532 31.84 5.88 -1.19
CA GLN A 532 33.23 5.67 -1.60
C GLN A 532 34.00 7.00 -1.68
N ILE A 533 33.42 8.05 -2.28
CA ILE A 533 34.06 9.37 -2.38
C ILE A 533 34.33 9.95 -0.98
N TRP A 534 33.32 9.96 -0.10
CA TRP A 534 33.50 10.42 1.28
C TRP A 534 34.51 9.59 2.07
N SER A 535 34.46 8.27 1.90
CA SER A 535 35.43 7.34 2.49
C SER A 535 36.86 7.60 2.00
N MET A 536 37.07 7.87 0.71
CA MET A 536 38.38 8.23 0.16
C MET A 536 38.93 9.48 0.83
N ILE A 537 38.12 10.53 0.97
CA ILE A 537 38.52 11.78 1.63
C ILE A 537 38.91 11.51 3.08
N ILE A 538 38.01 10.91 3.86
CA ILE A 538 38.22 10.62 5.29
C ILE A 538 39.48 9.77 5.49
N THR A 539 39.59 8.66 4.75
CA THR A 539 40.69 7.71 4.91
C THR A 539 42.03 8.32 4.49
N THR A 540 42.07 9.10 3.41
CA THR A 540 43.29 9.78 2.97
C THR A 540 43.74 10.80 4.00
N THR A 541 42.82 11.62 4.52
CA THR A 541 43.14 12.60 5.57
C THR A 541 43.65 11.92 6.83
N THR A 542 42.97 10.87 7.32
CA THR A 542 43.41 10.13 8.50
C THR A 542 44.78 9.49 8.28
N THR A 543 45.01 8.83 7.14
CA THR A 543 46.29 8.18 6.84
C THR A 543 47.43 9.20 6.73
N ALA A 544 47.19 10.36 6.13
CA ALA A 544 48.16 11.45 6.04
C ALA A 544 48.57 11.97 7.44
N VAL A 545 47.62 12.09 8.37
CA VAL A 545 47.92 12.43 9.77
C VAL A 545 48.83 11.37 10.40
N PHE A 546 48.52 10.08 10.24
CA PHE A 546 49.37 9.00 10.76
C PHE A 546 50.77 8.97 10.12
N LEU A 547 50.92 9.37 8.85
CA LEU A 547 52.23 9.48 8.19
C LEU A 547 53.05 10.68 8.70
N ALA A 548 52.38 11.80 9.01
CA ALA A 548 53.03 13.03 9.47
C ALA A 548 53.54 12.93 10.92
N LEU A 549 52.89 12.13 11.77
CA LEU A 549 53.31 11.95 13.15
C LEU A 549 54.71 11.30 13.25
N PRO A 550 55.63 11.83 14.07
CA PRO A 550 56.91 11.16 14.30
C PRO A 550 56.68 9.79 14.95
N GLY A 551 57.56 8.82 14.66
CA GLY A 551 57.53 7.53 15.35
C GLY A 551 57.80 7.73 16.84
N ALA A 552 56.97 7.14 17.69
CA ALA A 552 57.11 7.30 19.13
C ALA A 552 58.17 6.36 19.76
N CYS A 553 58.79 5.48 18.96
CA CYS A 553 59.80 4.48 19.36
C CYS A 553 59.77 4.12 20.84
N LEU A 554 58.69 3.44 21.26
CA LEU A 554 58.56 2.95 22.64
C LEU A 554 59.29 1.62 22.87
N TYR A 555 59.88 1.02 21.82
CA TYR A 555 60.70 -0.20 21.87
C TYR A 555 61.81 -0.17 20.82
#